data_AF-A0A524ANA7-F1
#
_entry.id   AF-A0A524ANA7-F1
#
_cell.length_a   1.000
_cell.length_b   1.000
_cell.length_c   1.000
_cell.angle_alpha   90.00
_cell.angle_beta   90.00
_cell.angle_gamma   90.00
#
_symmetry.space_group_name_H-M   'P 1'
#
loop_
_entity.id
_entity.type
_entity.pdbx_description
1 polymer ?
#
loop_
_entity_poly.entity_id
_entity_poly.type
_entity_poly.pdbx_seq_one_letter_code
_entity_poly.pdbx_strand_id
1 'polypeptide(L)'
;MQECLCQIKVAAERAAALTRQLRLFTPQAEREHLPVQLNSVVKETRDLLERSISKEIAIELRLASELWAVEAAPSQISHVLMDLCLNAHDAMPDGGTLTLETHSSRILPSPRGRLLIN
;
A
#
# COMPACT_ATOMS: atom_id res chain seq x y z
N MET A 1 -27.70 -21.49 -8.72
CA MET A 1 -27.99 -20.03 -8.69
C MET A 1 -27.07 -19.26 -7.73
N GLN A 2 -26.65 -19.81 -6.59
CA GLN A 2 -25.67 -19.19 -5.69
C GLN A 2 -24.22 -19.15 -6.24
N GLU A 3 -23.83 -20.10 -7.10
CA GLU A 3 -22.49 -20.09 -7.73
C GLU A 3 -22.26 -18.91 -8.68
N CYS A 4 -23.28 -18.46 -9.42
CA CYS A 4 -23.14 -17.34 -10.35
C CYS A 4 -22.85 -16.00 -9.64
N LEU A 5 -23.40 -15.79 -8.44
CA LEU A 5 -23.17 -14.57 -7.66
C LEU A 5 -21.73 -14.48 -7.15
N CYS A 6 -21.15 -15.60 -6.73
CA CYS A 6 -19.75 -15.67 -6.31
C CYS A 6 -18.81 -15.40 -7.50
N GLN A 7 -19.10 -15.98 -8.67
CA GLN A 7 -18.31 -15.76 -9.88
C GLN A 7 -18.37 -14.30 -10.38
N ILE A 8 -19.53 -13.64 -10.28
CA ILE A 8 -19.66 -12.21 -10.62
C ILE A 8 -18.88 -11.34 -9.65
N LYS A 9 -18.89 -11.66 -8.34
CA LYS A 9 -18.13 -10.94 -7.32
C LYS A 9 -16.62 -11.06 -7.56
N VAL A 10 -16.13 -12.27 -7.80
CA VAL A 10 -14.71 -12.54 -8.12
C VAL A 10 -14.29 -11.87 -9.43
N ALA A 11 -15.16 -11.86 -10.45
CA ALA A 11 -14.89 -11.16 -11.71
C ALA A 11 -14.84 -9.63 -11.52
N ALA A 12 -15.72 -9.07 -10.69
CA ALA A 12 -15.74 -7.65 -10.35
C ALA A 12 -14.50 -7.23 -9.54
N GLU A 13 -14.08 -8.04 -8.57
CA GLU A 13 -12.85 -7.85 -7.79
C GLU A 13 -11.60 -7.89 -8.68
N ARG A 14 -11.53 -8.85 -9.62
CA ARG A 14 -10.45 -8.92 -10.62
C ARG A 14 -10.44 -7.73 -11.57
N ALA A 15 -11.61 -7.30 -12.04
CA ALA A 15 -11.74 -6.12 -12.91
C ALA A 15 -11.36 -4.81 -12.17
N ALA A 16 -11.71 -4.70 -10.88
CA ALA A 16 -11.30 -3.60 -10.01
C ALA A 16 -9.77 -3.60 -9.78
N ALA A 17 -9.16 -4.77 -9.57
CA ALA A 17 -7.71 -4.92 -9.45
C ALA A 17 -6.99 -4.52 -10.76
N LEU A 18 -7.50 -4.97 -11.92
CA LEU A 18 -6.97 -4.62 -13.24
C LEU A 18 -7.11 -3.12 -13.58
N THR A 19 -8.21 -2.48 -13.17
CA THR A 19 -8.40 -1.02 -13.37
C THR A 19 -7.60 -0.17 -12.39
N ARG A 20 -7.32 -0.66 -11.17
CA ARG A 20 -6.36 -0.01 -10.24
C ARG A 20 -4.94 -0.07 -10.82
N GLN A 21 -4.54 -1.19 -11.43
CA GLN A 21 -3.22 -1.34 -12.07
C GLN A 21 -3.02 -0.43 -13.30
N LEU A 22 -4.08 -0.08 -14.02
CA LEU A 22 -3.99 0.85 -15.17
C LEU A 22 -3.82 2.32 -14.76
N ARG A 23 -4.11 2.69 -13.51
CA ARG A 23 -3.90 4.06 -13.01
C ARG A 23 -2.44 4.38 -12.70
N LEU A 24 -1.59 3.35 -12.63
CA LEU A 24 -0.14 3.47 -12.46
C LEU A 24 0.58 3.92 -13.74
N PHE A 25 -0.11 3.93 -14.89
CA PHE A 25 0.50 4.18 -16.21
C PHE A 25 0.13 5.52 -16.86
N THR A 26 -0.71 6.34 -16.22
CA THR A 26 -0.96 7.70 -16.69
C THR A 26 0.00 8.64 -15.96
N PRO A 27 0.84 9.43 -16.67
CA PRO A 27 1.59 10.51 -16.04
C PRO A 27 0.59 11.46 -15.38
N GLN A 28 0.44 11.33 -14.07
CA GLN A 28 -0.44 12.19 -13.31
C GLN A 28 0.32 13.51 -13.16
N ALA A 29 -0.06 14.47 -14.02
CA ALA A 29 0.38 15.86 -14.11
C ALA A 29 1.27 16.31 -12.94
N GLU A 30 2.50 16.76 -13.24
CA GLU A 30 3.49 17.40 -12.34
C GLU A 30 2.99 17.57 -10.91
N ARG A 31 2.99 16.47 -10.16
CA ARG A 31 2.70 16.51 -8.74
C ARG A 31 3.96 17.01 -8.08
N GLU A 32 3.84 18.14 -7.38
CA GLU A 32 4.96 18.75 -6.69
C GLU A 32 5.65 17.71 -5.79
N HIS A 33 6.91 17.41 -6.12
CA HIS A 33 7.75 16.55 -5.32
C HIS A 33 8.17 17.36 -4.10
N LEU A 34 7.79 16.88 -2.92
CA LEU A 34 8.08 17.53 -1.66
C LEU A 34 8.88 16.56 -0.78
N PRO A 35 9.69 17.05 0.17
CA PRO A 35 10.25 16.21 1.21
C PRO A 35 9.12 15.58 2.04
N VAL A 36 8.95 14.26 1.92
CA VAL A 36 7.89 13.52 2.60
C VAL A 36 8.46 12.73 3.77
N GLN A 37 7.87 12.93 4.95
CA GLN A 37 8.10 12.08 6.10
C GLN A 37 7.21 10.84 6.04
N LEU A 38 7.79 9.70 5.64
CA LEU A 38 7.05 8.45 5.41
C LEU A 38 6.24 8.00 6.64
N ASN A 39 6.80 8.14 7.84
CA ASN A 39 6.10 7.79 9.08
C ASN A 39 4.80 8.58 9.27
N SER A 40 4.72 9.83 8.81
CA SER A 40 3.49 10.62 8.89
C SER A 40 2.44 10.06 7.94
N VAL A 41 2.83 9.76 6.70
CA VAL A 41 1.92 9.20 5.69
C VAL A 41 1.40 7.82 6.12
N VAL A 42 2.24 6.98 6.71
CA VAL A 42 1.83 5.66 7.22
C VAL A 42 0.84 5.80 8.38
N LYS A 43 1.05 6.76 9.31
CA LYS A 43 0.09 7.03 10.40
C LYS A 43 -1.26 7.53 9.89
N GLU A 44 -1.26 8.47 8.95
CA GLU A 44 -2.49 8.96 8.32
C GLU A 44 -3.23 7.83 7.58
N THR A 45 -2.48 6.95 6.92
CA THR A 45 -3.05 5.79 6.24
C THR A 45 -3.70 4.83 7.25
N ARG A 46 -3.04 4.52 8.37
CA ARG A 46 -3.63 3.74 9.46
C ARG A 46 -4.94 4.39 9.95
N ASP A 47 -4.94 5.69 10.22
CA ASP A 47 -6.12 6.39 10.75
C ASP A 47 -7.32 6.33 9.79
N LEU A 48 -7.06 6.29 8.48
CA LEU A 48 -8.09 6.13 7.46
C LEU A 48 -8.58 4.68 7.37
N LEU A 49 -7.68 3.71 7.48
CA LEU A 49 -8.00 2.28 7.46
C LEU A 49 -8.82 1.86 8.69
N GLU A 50 -8.46 2.33 9.88
CA GLU A 50 -9.20 2.05 11.13
C GLU A 50 -10.66 2.52 11.07
N ARG A 51 -10.96 3.54 10.26
CA ARG A 51 -12.33 4.05 10.05
C ARG A 51 -13.09 3.28 8.98
N SER A 52 -12.39 2.58 8.11
CA SER A 52 -12.92 2.06 6.84
C SER A 52 -12.96 0.53 6.78
N ILE A 53 -12.18 -0.17 7.61
CA ILE A 53 -12.02 -1.64 7.59
C ILE A 53 -12.71 -2.29 8.81
N SER A 54 -13.15 -3.55 8.65
CA SER A 54 -13.80 -4.36 9.71
C SER A 54 -12.92 -4.46 10.97
N LYS A 55 -13.57 -4.56 12.14
CA LYS A 55 -12.91 -4.67 13.45
C LYS A 55 -12.11 -5.96 13.64
N GLU A 56 -12.25 -6.91 12.74
CA GLU A 56 -11.56 -8.22 12.77
C GLU A 56 -10.10 -8.13 12.27
N ILE A 57 -9.68 -7.00 11.70
CA ILE A 57 -8.29 -6.76 11.30
C ILE A 57 -7.64 -5.79 12.28
N ALA A 58 -6.66 -6.28 13.01
CA ALA A 58 -5.78 -5.46 13.84
C ALA A 58 -4.73 -4.76 12.95
N ILE A 59 -4.50 -3.47 13.17
CA ILE A 59 -3.48 -2.71 12.43
C ILE A 59 -2.33 -2.39 13.39
N GLU A 60 -1.13 -2.85 13.04
CA GLU A 60 0.09 -2.62 13.80
C GLU A 60 1.06 -1.72 13.03
N LEU A 61 1.72 -0.79 13.73
CA LEU A 61 2.76 0.06 13.15
C LEU A 61 4.13 -0.29 13.74
N ARG A 62 5.09 -0.55 12.86
CA ARG A 62 6.51 -0.73 13.20
C ARG A 62 7.33 0.32 12.47
N LEU A 63 7.39 1.51 13.04
CA LEU A 63 8.01 2.66 12.39
C LEU A 63 9.46 2.84 12.85
N ALA A 64 10.41 2.88 11.92
CA ALA A 64 11.78 3.25 12.29
C ALA A 64 11.81 4.68 12.83
N SER A 65 12.58 4.90 13.91
CA SER A 65 12.69 6.19 14.60
C SER A 65 13.41 7.25 13.76
N GLU A 66 14.40 6.84 12.97
CA GLU A 66 15.19 7.72 12.12
C GLU A 66 15.07 7.30 10.65
N LEU A 67 14.08 7.88 9.97
CA LEU A 67 13.89 7.76 8.52
C LEU A 67 14.28 9.07 7.84
N TRP A 68 15.03 8.96 6.75
CA TRP A 68 15.27 10.10 5.88
C TRP A 68 13.98 10.49 5.16
N ALA A 69 13.77 11.79 4.97
CA ALA A 69 12.70 12.27 4.12
C ALA A 69 12.97 11.82 2.68
N VAL A 70 11.91 11.44 1.96
CA VAL A 70 11.99 11.06 0.55
C VAL A 70 11.35 12.14 -0.31
N GLU A 71 11.97 12.45 -1.44
CA GLU A 71 11.42 13.40 -2.39
C GLU A 71 10.37 12.71 -3.28
N ALA A 72 9.11 12.96 -2.99
CA ALA A 72 8.00 12.30 -3.65
C ALA A 72 6.74 13.16 -3.61
N ALA A 73 5.73 12.82 -4.41
CA ALA A 73 4.40 13.35 -4.24
C ALA A 73 3.71 12.64 -3.06
N PRO A 74 3.33 13.32 -1.95
CA PRO A 74 2.70 12.67 -0.79
C PRO A 74 1.46 11.85 -1.16
N SER A 75 0.62 12.40 -2.04
CA SER A 75 -0.60 11.76 -2.53
C SER A 75 -0.34 10.44 -3.27
N GLN A 76 0.80 10.30 -3.94
CA GLN A 76 1.16 9.03 -4.59
C GLN A 76 1.53 7.97 -3.56
N ILE A 77 2.31 8.33 -2.54
CA ILE A 77 2.68 7.41 -1.46
C ILE A 77 1.42 6.94 -0.72
N SER A 78 0.53 7.86 -0.34
CA SER A 78 -0.74 7.50 0.32
C SER A 78 -1.59 6.57 -0.54
N HIS A 79 -1.68 6.82 -1.85
CA HIS A 79 -2.47 6.00 -2.76
C HIS A 79 -1.91 4.57 -2.87
N VAL A 80 -0.59 4.44 -3.04
CA VAL A 80 0.07 3.13 -3.08
C VAL A 80 -0.13 2.37 -1.78
N LEU A 81 0.05 3.03 -0.62
CA LEU A 81 -0.16 2.39 0.68
C LEU A 81 -1.61 1.92 0.84
N MET A 82 -2.59 2.75 0.48
CA MET A 82 -4.00 2.38 0.54
C MET A 82 -4.30 1.16 -0.34
N ASP A 83 -3.82 1.14 -1.58
CA ASP A 83 -4.04 0.02 -2.49
C ASP A 83 -3.48 -1.29 -1.92
N LEU A 84 -2.27 -1.26 -1.33
CA LEU A 84 -1.67 -2.42 -0.69
C LEU A 84 -2.45 -2.88 0.54
N CYS A 85 -2.95 -1.96 1.36
CA CYS A 85 -3.71 -2.28 2.56
C CYS A 85 -5.07 -2.90 2.22
N LEU A 86 -5.75 -2.37 1.20
CA LEU A 86 -6.99 -2.96 0.70
C LEU A 86 -6.75 -4.36 0.14
N ASN A 87 -5.68 -4.56 -0.64
CA ASN A 87 -5.33 -5.89 -1.12
C ASN A 87 -5.04 -6.88 0.02
N ALA A 88 -4.41 -6.43 1.11
CA ALA A 88 -4.18 -7.27 2.27
C ALA A 88 -5.48 -7.62 3.00
N HIS A 89 -6.39 -6.65 3.16
CA HIS A 89 -7.72 -6.89 3.73
C HIS A 89 -8.53 -7.89 2.91
N ASP A 90 -8.59 -7.73 1.60
CA ASP A 90 -9.34 -8.63 0.72
C ASP A 90 -8.81 -10.08 0.80
N ALA A 91 -7.53 -10.26 1.18
CA ALA A 91 -6.90 -11.56 1.41
C ALA A 91 -7.10 -12.12 2.85
N MET A 92 -7.73 -11.38 3.76
CA MET A 92 -7.95 -11.74 5.17
C MET A 92 -9.45 -11.84 5.52
N PRO A 93 -10.20 -12.81 4.95
CA PRO A 93 -11.65 -12.93 5.14
C PRO A 93 -12.05 -13.29 6.59
N ASP A 94 -11.16 -13.97 7.33
CA ASP A 94 -11.39 -14.36 8.73
C ASP A 94 -10.74 -13.37 9.72
N GLY A 95 -10.29 -12.21 9.23
CA GLY A 95 -9.51 -11.24 9.99
C GLY A 95 -8.02 -11.57 10.07
N GLY A 96 -7.30 -10.86 10.94
CA GLY A 96 -5.85 -11.03 11.10
C GLY A 96 -5.14 -9.76 11.55
N THR A 97 -3.84 -9.66 11.27
CA THR A 97 -3.02 -8.50 11.63
C THR A 97 -2.32 -7.93 10.41
N LEU A 98 -2.65 -6.69 10.07
CA LEU A 98 -1.96 -5.90 9.05
C LEU A 98 -0.84 -5.08 9.72
N THR A 99 0.42 -5.45 9.46
CA THR A 99 1.58 -4.69 9.97
C THR A 99 2.11 -3.75 8.90
N LEU A 100 2.22 -2.47 9.21
CA LEU A 100 2.89 -1.46 8.38
C LEU A 100 4.26 -1.14 8.99
N GLU A 101 5.30 -1.47 8.24
CA GLU A 101 6.70 -1.30 8.67
C GLU A 101 7.43 -0.29 7.79
N THR A 102 8.24 0.56 8.42
CA THR A 102 9.12 1.48 7.71
C THR A 102 10.57 1.25 8.11
N HIS A 103 11.46 1.13 7.12
CA HIS A 103 12.89 1.01 7.33
C HIS A 103 13.66 1.79 6.25
N SER A 104 14.86 2.26 6.59
CA SER A 104 15.79 2.80 5.60
C SER A 104 16.73 1.68 5.16
N SER A 105 16.90 1.50 3.85
CA SER A 105 17.86 0.55 3.29
C SER A 105 18.72 1.26 2.26
N ARG A 106 20.04 1.07 2.35
CA ARG A 106 20.97 1.55 1.33
C ARG A 106 21.10 0.49 0.27
N ILE A 107 20.59 0.78 -0.92
CA ILE A 107 20.78 -0.09 -2.08
C ILE A 107 22.22 0.14 -2.60
N LEU A 108 23.10 -0.82 -2.38
CA LEU A 108 24.42 -0.82 -3.00
C LEU A 108 24.29 -1.29 -4.46
N PRO A 109 24.95 -0.63 -5.42
CA PRO A 109 24.95 -1.07 -6.81
C PRO A 109 25.59 -2.46 -6.90
N SER A 110 24.80 -3.47 -7.28
CA SER A 110 25.27 -4.84 -7.49
C SER A 110 25.89 -4.94 -8.89
N PRO A 111 27.14 -5.44 -9.04
CA PRO A 111 27.80 -5.58 -10.35
C PRO A 111 27.14 -6.60 -11.28
N ARG A 112 26.09 -7.30 -10.84
CA ARG A 112 25.33 -8.28 -11.64
C ARG A 112 23.83 -8.17 -11.42
N GLY A 113 23.21 -7.02 -11.71
CA GLY A 113 21.77 -6.89 -12.00
C GLY A 113 20.76 -7.52 -11.03
N ARG A 114 21.17 -7.86 -9.80
CA ARG A 114 20.33 -8.54 -8.82
C ARG A 114 20.61 -7.86 -7.48
N LEU A 115 19.59 -7.15 -7.01
CA LEU A 115 19.60 -6.37 -5.78
C LEU A 115 19.56 -7.35 -4.60
N LEU A 116 20.57 -7.29 -3.74
CA LEU A 116 20.56 -7.98 -2.45
C LEU A 116 20.12 -6.95 -1.41
N ILE A 117 18.99 -7.23 -0.76
CA ILE A 117 18.47 -6.46 0.36
C ILE A 117 19.09 -7.09 1.62
N ASN A 118 19.90 -6.32 2.35
CA ASN A 118 20.39 -6.67 3.68
C ASN A 118 19.51 -6.03 4.74
#